data_AF-A0A4S4DQ17-F1
#
_entry.id   AF-A0A4S4DQ17-F1
#
_cell.length_a   1.000
_cell.length_b   1.000
_cell.length_c   1.000
_cell.angle_alpha   90.00
_cell.angle_beta   90.00
_cell.angle_gamma   90.00
#
_symmetry.space_group_name_H-M   'P 1'
#
loop_
_entity.id
_entity.type
_entity.pdbx_description
1 polymer ?
#
loop_
_entity_poly.entity_id
_entity_poly.type
_entity_poly.pdbx_seq_one_letter_code
_entity_poly.pdbx_strand_id
1 'polypeptide(L)'
;MPAAPYPTPGALLIGDAFNMRHPLTGGGMTGALYKVFCASPDQARKEMREACFDYLSLGGVCSTGPVALLSGLNPSPLSLILHFFAIAINGVGRFHWEFESRTELVYFSCIVHAHGFARNMNWSIVDSQDVEGNPAVTLELKDGPYSRAMWDFSFQAMYKIILDAKSLSTELVITNTDNKPFSFSTALHTYFSASVSGASVKGLKGCKTLNKDPDPKNPLEGEEERDVVTFPGFVDCVYLEAPSELLLDNGLGDKITIQNTSWTDAVLWNPFLQMEACYKDFVCVENAKIGKVELGPNQSWAATQHLSVG
;
A
#
# COMPACT_ATOMS: atom_id res chain seq x y z
N MET A 1 -19.17 15.47 4.97
CA MET A 1 -19.91 15.05 3.77
C MET A 1 -18.97 14.15 2.97
N PRO A 2 -19.38 12.93 2.56
CA PRO A 2 -18.53 12.05 1.78
C PRO A 2 -18.22 12.68 0.42
N ALA A 3 -16.98 12.54 -0.03
CA ALA A 3 -16.54 13.03 -1.33
C ALA A 3 -17.27 12.27 -2.46
N ALA A 4 -17.85 13.00 -3.41
CA ALA A 4 -18.43 12.44 -4.62
C ALA A 4 -17.33 11.82 -5.51
N PRO A 5 -17.52 10.58 -6.01
CA PRO A 5 -16.56 9.89 -6.89
C PRO A 5 -16.48 10.56 -8.28
N TYR A 6 -15.27 10.60 -8.84
CA TYR A 6 -15.02 11.04 -10.23
C TYR A 6 -14.48 9.86 -11.05
N PRO A 7 -15.16 9.44 -12.13
CA PRO A 7 -14.67 8.40 -13.02
C PRO A 7 -13.57 8.95 -13.94
N THR A 8 -12.36 8.37 -13.87
CA THR A 8 -11.26 8.67 -14.80
C THR A 8 -10.90 7.41 -15.61
N PRO A 9 -11.08 7.41 -16.93
CA PRO A 9 -10.66 6.31 -17.79
C PRO A 9 -9.12 6.14 -17.81
N GLY A 10 -8.65 4.92 -17.50
CA GLY A 10 -7.26 4.48 -17.69
C GLY A 10 -6.30 4.69 -16.51
N ALA A 11 -6.54 4.04 -15.35
CA ALA A 11 -5.65 4.10 -14.19
C ALA A 11 -5.48 2.71 -13.52
N LEU A 12 -4.23 2.26 -13.32
CA LEU A 12 -3.84 1.03 -12.62
C LEU A 12 -2.76 1.39 -11.58
N LEU A 13 -3.21 1.91 -10.45
CA LEU A 13 -2.33 2.39 -9.39
C LEU A 13 -1.92 1.25 -8.43
N ILE A 14 -0.66 1.25 -8.01
CA ILE A 14 -0.06 0.32 -7.05
C ILE A 14 0.40 1.13 -5.83
N GLY A 15 0.18 0.60 -4.63
CA GLY A 15 0.56 1.27 -3.37
C GLY A 15 -0.60 1.90 -2.58
N ASP A 16 -0.41 2.02 -1.27
CA ASP A 16 -1.40 2.45 -0.28
C ASP A 16 -1.12 3.85 0.26
N ALA A 17 -2.00 4.83 0.03
CA ALA A 17 -2.46 5.71 1.12
C ALA A 17 -3.77 6.41 0.75
N PHE A 18 -4.88 5.68 0.79
CA PHE A 18 -6.22 6.24 1.00
C PHE A 18 -7.19 5.04 0.97
N ASN A 19 -7.35 4.33 2.09
CA ASN A 19 -8.64 4.29 2.81
C ASN A 19 -8.57 3.36 4.04
N MET A 20 -8.43 3.95 5.23
CA MET A 20 -9.23 3.53 6.39
C MET A 20 -9.35 4.74 7.31
N ARG A 21 -10.37 5.58 7.14
CA ARG A 21 -10.69 6.58 8.17
C ARG A 21 -12.18 6.59 8.49
N HIS A 22 -12.64 5.47 9.04
CA HIS A 22 -13.51 5.54 10.22
C HIS A 22 -12.62 5.32 11.47
N PRO A 23 -12.74 6.13 12.54
CA PRO A 23 -11.89 6.05 13.73
C PRO A 23 -11.88 4.67 14.41
N LEU A 24 -12.92 3.86 14.18
CA LEU A 24 -13.02 2.50 14.72
C LEU A 24 -12.18 1.46 13.97
N THR A 25 -11.91 1.64 12.68
CA THR A 25 -11.34 0.57 11.84
C THR A 25 -9.89 0.81 11.43
N GLY A 26 -9.46 2.07 11.30
CA GLY A 26 -8.12 2.42 10.77
C GLY A 26 -6.96 2.30 11.75
N GLY A 27 -6.90 3.20 12.73
CA GLY A 27 -5.75 3.32 13.64
C GLY A 27 -5.87 2.45 14.89
N GLY A 28 -7.07 2.33 15.46
CA GLY A 28 -7.29 1.57 16.69
C GLY A 28 -7.08 0.07 16.50
N MET A 29 -7.64 -0.51 15.44
CA MET A 29 -7.49 -1.93 15.14
C MET A 29 -6.08 -2.29 14.66
N THR A 30 -5.45 -1.50 13.80
CA THR A 30 -4.07 -1.76 13.35
C THR A 30 -3.08 -1.70 14.52
N GLY A 31 -3.22 -0.71 15.41
CA GLY A 31 -2.41 -0.63 16.63
C GLY A 31 -2.71 -1.74 17.65
N ALA A 32 -3.97 -2.18 17.76
CA ALA A 32 -4.35 -3.32 18.59
C ALA A 32 -3.82 -4.65 18.01
N LEU A 33 -3.94 -4.86 16.70
CA LEU A 33 -3.42 -6.05 16.01
C LEU A 33 -1.90 -6.09 16.02
N TYR A 34 -1.23 -4.95 15.85
CA TYR A 34 0.22 -4.86 16.06
C TYR A 34 0.58 -5.34 17.48
N LYS A 35 -0.12 -4.85 18.51
CA LYS A 35 0.10 -5.29 19.90
C LYS A 35 -0.24 -6.76 20.16
N VAL A 36 -1.16 -7.35 19.39
CA VAL A 36 -1.55 -8.77 19.48
C VAL A 36 -0.56 -9.67 18.74
N PHE A 37 -0.10 -9.28 17.56
CA PHE A 37 0.73 -10.12 16.68
C PHE A 37 2.24 -9.95 16.90
N CYS A 38 2.69 -8.81 17.46
CA CYS A 38 4.09 -8.65 17.86
C CYS A 38 4.49 -9.69 18.92
N ALA A 39 5.69 -10.25 18.77
CA ALA A 39 6.25 -11.17 19.73
C ALA A 39 6.31 -10.53 21.13
N SER A 40 5.70 -11.19 22.10
CA SER A 40 5.68 -10.72 23.49
C SER A 40 6.03 -11.87 24.44
N PRO A 41 6.78 -11.60 25.53
CA PRO A 41 6.97 -12.57 26.60
C PRO A 41 5.71 -12.80 27.45
N ASP A 42 4.69 -11.94 27.31
CA ASP A 42 3.44 -12.01 28.06
C ASP A 42 2.55 -13.17 27.58
N GLN A 43 2.17 -14.05 28.52
CA GLN A 43 1.42 -15.26 28.22
C GLN A 43 0.00 -14.97 27.69
N ALA A 44 -0.68 -13.94 28.21
CA ALA A 44 -2.02 -13.58 27.76
C ALA A 44 -2.00 -13.05 26.31
N ARG A 45 -0.95 -12.31 25.91
CA ARG A 45 -0.77 -11.87 24.52
C ARG A 45 -0.44 -13.02 23.57
N LYS A 46 0.32 -14.03 24.01
CA LYS A 46 0.57 -15.24 23.20
C LYS A 46 -0.73 -16.01 22.94
N GLU A 47 -1.56 -16.19 23.96
CA GLU A 47 -2.84 -16.90 23.83
C GLU A 47 -3.85 -16.12 22.98
N MET A 48 -3.91 -14.80 23.14
CA MET A 48 -4.75 -13.96 22.28
C MET A 48 -4.32 -14.02 20.81
N ARG A 49 -3.01 -14.06 20.54
CA ARG A 49 -2.47 -14.21 19.18
C ARG A 49 -2.85 -15.55 18.55
N GLU A 50 -2.73 -16.62 19.32
CA GLU A 50 -3.07 -17.97 18.88
C GLU A 50 -4.60 -18.14 18.67
N ALA A 51 -5.44 -17.58 19.55
CA ALA A 51 -6.89 -17.54 19.37
C ALA A 51 -7.30 -16.76 18.11
N CYS A 52 -6.64 -15.63 17.83
CA CYS A 52 -6.83 -14.90 16.58
C CYS A 52 -6.42 -15.74 15.36
N PHE A 53 -5.30 -16.45 15.43
CA PHE A 53 -4.82 -17.29 14.33
C PHE A 53 -5.77 -18.46 14.05
N ASP A 54 -6.23 -19.15 15.08
CA ASP A 54 -7.21 -20.24 14.93
C ASP A 54 -8.53 -19.76 14.37
N TYR A 55 -9.05 -18.64 14.90
CA TYR A 55 -10.27 -18.03 14.40
C TYR A 55 -10.17 -17.71 12.90
N LEU A 56 -9.06 -17.10 12.47
CA LEU A 56 -8.80 -16.82 11.06
C LEU A 56 -8.63 -18.11 10.23
N SER A 57 -8.03 -19.15 10.81
CA SER A 57 -7.79 -20.45 10.17
C SER A 57 -9.07 -21.24 9.90
N LEU A 58 -10.18 -20.93 10.60
CA LEU A 58 -11.49 -21.50 10.30
C LEU A 58 -12.02 -21.14 8.90
N GLY A 59 -11.48 -20.08 8.28
CA GLY A 59 -11.86 -19.65 6.93
C GLY A 59 -13.29 -19.10 6.85
N GLY A 60 -13.77 -18.83 5.63
CA GLY A 60 -15.10 -18.25 5.42
C GLY A 60 -15.25 -16.91 6.13
N VAL A 61 -16.42 -16.64 6.72
CA VAL A 61 -16.72 -15.39 7.45
C VAL A 61 -15.71 -15.11 8.57
N CYS A 62 -15.12 -16.13 9.20
CA CYS A 62 -14.13 -15.95 10.25
C CYS A 62 -12.78 -15.42 9.74
N SER A 63 -12.52 -15.53 8.43
CA SER A 63 -11.35 -14.95 7.76
C SER A 63 -11.73 -13.72 6.94
N THR A 64 -12.72 -13.85 6.05
CA THR A 64 -13.15 -12.78 5.14
C THR A 64 -13.83 -11.64 5.88
N GLY A 65 -14.51 -11.88 7.00
CA GLY A 65 -15.15 -10.85 7.81
C GLY A 65 -14.17 -9.90 8.49
N PRO A 66 -13.21 -10.41 9.29
CA PRO A 66 -12.14 -9.58 9.87
C PRO A 66 -11.27 -8.94 8.79
N VAL A 67 -10.92 -9.66 7.73
CA VAL A 67 -10.15 -9.08 6.62
C VAL A 67 -10.95 -7.98 5.92
N ALA A 68 -12.26 -8.12 5.74
CA ALA A 68 -13.14 -7.07 5.20
C ALA A 68 -13.26 -5.86 6.13
N LEU A 69 -13.27 -6.07 7.45
CA LEU A 69 -13.22 -4.99 8.44
C LEU A 69 -11.88 -4.24 8.40
N LEU A 70 -10.76 -4.97 8.27
CA LEU A 70 -9.41 -4.43 8.22
C LEU A 70 -9.04 -3.80 6.87
N SER A 71 -9.65 -4.25 5.79
CA SER A 71 -9.53 -3.64 4.46
C SER A 71 -10.59 -2.55 4.23
N GLY A 72 -11.43 -2.26 5.23
CA GLY A 72 -12.48 -1.24 5.14
C GLY A 72 -13.64 -1.59 4.20
N LEU A 73 -13.68 -2.80 3.64
CA LEU A 73 -14.75 -3.32 2.79
C LEU A 73 -16.07 -3.56 3.57
N ASN A 74 -15.99 -3.69 4.90
CA ASN A 74 -17.15 -3.79 5.78
C ASN A 74 -17.01 -2.84 6.98
N PRO A 75 -17.55 -1.61 6.92
CA PRO A 75 -17.42 -0.64 8.01
C PRO A 75 -18.45 -0.85 9.15
N SER A 76 -19.17 -1.98 9.19
CA SER A 76 -20.23 -2.22 10.17
C SER A 76 -19.68 -2.39 11.59
N PRO A 77 -20.03 -1.51 12.56
CA PRO A 77 -19.61 -1.66 13.95
C PRO A 77 -20.14 -2.95 14.60
N LEU A 78 -21.32 -3.42 14.15
CA LEU A 78 -21.88 -4.68 14.62
C LEU A 78 -21.05 -5.87 14.13
N SER A 79 -20.56 -5.83 12.89
CA SER A 79 -19.65 -6.84 12.37
C SER A 79 -18.36 -6.88 13.19
N LEU A 80 -17.78 -5.72 13.51
CA LEU A 80 -16.61 -5.62 14.37
C LEU A 80 -16.85 -6.25 15.75
N ILE A 81 -17.96 -5.89 16.39
CA ILE A 81 -18.35 -6.43 17.70
C ILE A 81 -18.52 -7.95 17.62
N LEU A 82 -19.21 -8.45 16.60
CA LEU A 82 -19.43 -9.88 16.40
C LEU A 82 -18.11 -10.64 16.23
N HIS A 83 -17.20 -10.16 15.38
CA HIS A 83 -15.90 -10.80 15.18
C HIS A 83 -15.02 -10.71 16.43
N PHE A 84 -15.03 -9.59 17.15
CA PHE A 84 -14.32 -9.45 18.41
C PHE A 84 -14.79 -10.47 19.46
N PHE A 85 -16.11 -10.60 19.66
CA PHE A 85 -16.66 -11.61 20.56
C PHE A 85 -16.47 -13.04 20.05
N ALA A 86 -16.51 -13.28 18.74
CA ALA A 86 -16.26 -14.60 18.17
C ALA A 86 -14.81 -15.05 18.37
N ILE A 87 -13.83 -14.14 18.24
CA ILE A 87 -12.42 -14.39 18.58
C ILE A 87 -12.27 -14.65 20.07
N ALA A 88 -12.92 -13.86 20.93
CA ALA A 88 -12.87 -14.06 22.38
C ALA A 88 -13.48 -15.41 22.79
N ILE A 89 -14.62 -15.79 22.20
CA ILE A 89 -15.28 -17.08 22.42
C ILE A 89 -14.43 -18.23 21.88
N ASN A 90 -13.76 -18.05 20.73
CA ASN A 90 -12.84 -19.05 20.18
C ASN A 90 -11.60 -19.23 21.10
N GLY A 91 -11.06 -18.13 21.63
CA GLY A 91 -9.99 -18.16 22.62
C GLY A 91 -10.37 -18.83 23.94
N VAL A 92 -11.62 -18.69 24.40
CA VAL A 92 -12.15 -19.44 25.55
C VAL A 92 -12.46 -20.90 25.17
N GLY A 93 -12.93 -21.12 23.94
CA GLY A 93 -13.27 -22.42 23.36
C GLY A 93 -12.04 -23.30 23.09
N ARG A 94 -10.84 -22.72 23.00
CA ARG A 94 -9.55 -23.44 22.99
C ARG A 94 -9.33 -24.37 24.18
N PHE A 95 -10.13 -24.27 25.24
CA PHE A 95 -10.15 -25.29 26.29
C PHE A 95 -10.83 -26.60 25.88
N HIS A 96 -11.73 -26.60 24.89
CA HIS A 96 -12.54 -27.74 24.49
C HIS A 96 -12.79 -27.78 22.95
N TRP A 97 -11.85 -28.38 22.20
CA TRP A 97 -12.07 -29.12 20.93
C TRP A 97 -12.20 -28.38 19.56
N GLU A 98 -11.75 -29.08 18.50
CA GLU A 98 -11.41 -28.67 17.10
C GLU A 98 -12.51 -28.83 16.02
N PHE A 99 -12.36 -28.02 14.94
CA PHE A 99 -12.60 -28.26 13.49
C PHE A 99 -13.96 -28.06 12.73
N GLU A 100 -13.88 -27.32 11.59
CA GLU A 100 -14.40 -27.58 10.20
C GLU A 100 -15.51 -26.73 9.47
N SER A 101 -15.09 -25.94 8.45
CA SER A 101 -15.56 -25.65 7.04
C SER A 101 -16.85 -24.88 6.54
N ARG A 102 -16.57 -23.86 5.66
CA ARG A 102 -17.12 -23.29 4.34
C ARG A 102 -18.67 -23.20 4.04
N THR A 103 -19.25 -22.16 3.40
CA THR A 103 -19.16 -21.66 1.97
C THR A 103 -19.97 -20.33 1.71
N GLU A 104 -19.76 -19.65 0.56
CA GLU A 104 -20.05 -18.25 0.10
C GLU A 104 -21.44 -17.87 -0.51
N LEU A 105 -21.75 -16.55 -0.63
CA LEU A 105 -22.49 -15.83 -1.71
C LEU A 105 -22.38 -14.28 -1.55
N VAL A 106 -21.99 -13.50 -2.58
CA VAL A 106 -21.93 -12.00 -2.55
C VAL A 106 -22.40 -11.33 -3.86
N TYR A 107 -23.18 -10.24 -3.75
CA TYR A 107 -23.53 -9.28 -4.81
C TYR A 107 -22.57 -8.06 -4.76
N PHE A 108 -22.00 -7.62 -5.89
CA PHE A 108 -21.08 -6.46 -5.95
C PHE A 108 -21.66 -5.27 -6.76
N SER A 109 -21.45 -4.06 -6.25
CA SER A 109 -21.65 -2.77 -6.94
C SER A 109 -20.27 -2.17 -7.26
N CYS A 110 -20.04 -1.72 -8.50
CA CYS A 110 -18.74 -1.25 -8.98
C CYS A 110 -18.43 0.20 -8.55
N ILE A 111 -17.40 0.36 -7.70
CA ILE A 111 -16.76 1.64 -7.37
C ILE A 111 -15.25 1.47 -7.55
N VAL A 112 -14.61 2.34 -8.34
CA VAL A 112 -13.14 2.40 -8.44
C VAL A 112 -12.61 3.08 -7.18
N HIS A 113 -11.76 2.37 -6.44
CA HIS A 113 -11.18 2.85 -5.18
C HIS A 113 -10.02 3.83 -5.46
N ALA A 114 -9.74 4.72 -4.50
CA ALA A 114 -8.50 5.48 -4.52
C ALA A 114 -7.31 4.51 -4.61
N HIS A 115 -6.32 4.85 -5.44
CA HIS A 115 -5.13 4.01 -5.70
C HIS A 115 -5.43 2.66 -6.35
N GLY A 116 -6.48 2.59 -7.18
CA GLY A 116 -6.74 1.44 -8.03
C GLY A 116 -7.11 0.18 -7.25
N PHE A 117 -6.73 -0.99 -7.78
CA PHE A 117 -7.18 -2.28 -7.23
C PHE A 117 -6.07 -3.30 -7.00
N ALA A 118 -4.87 -3.10 -7.54
CA ALA A 118 -3.80 -4.11 -7.52
C ALA A 118 -3.40 -4.53 -6.09
N ARG A 119 -3.45 -3.58 -5.14
CA ARG A 119 -3.19 -3.80 -3.71
C ARG A 119 -4.27 -4.64 -2.97
N ASN A 120 -5.44 -4.81 -3.59
CA ASN A 120 -6.57 -5.55 -3.03
C ASN A 120 -6.73 -6.95 -3.65
N MET A 121 -5.82 -7.33 -4.53
CA MET A 121 -5.83 -8.61 -5.23
C MET A 121 -4.70 -9.50 -4.74
N ASN A 122 -4.91 -10.82 -4.81
CA ASN A 122 -3.87 -11.78 -4.52
C ASN A 122 -2.89 -11.85 -5.69
N TRP A 123 -1.60 -11.75 -5.38
CA TRP A 123 -0.52 -11.98 -6.33
C TRP A 123 -0.01 -13.40 -6.19
N SER A 124 0.35 -14.03 -7.31
CA SER A 124 0.92 -15.37 -7.33
C SER A 124 2.45 -15.28 -7.37
N ILE A 125 3.15 -16.11 -6.60
CA ILE A 125 4.60 -16.28 -6.76
C ILE A 125 4.82 -17.12 -8.02
N VAL A 126 5.55 -16.59 -8.99
CA VAL A 126 5.82 -17.26 -10.27
C VAL A 126 7.29 -17.60 -10.48
N ASP A 127 8.17 -16.97 -9.71
CA ASP A 127 9.60 -17.28 -9.70
C ASP A 127 10.19 -16.97 -8.31
N SER A 128 11.15 -17.78 -7.89
CA SER A 128 11.92 -17.57 -6.66
C SER A 128 13.30 -18.16 -6.85
N GLN A 129 14.31 -17.32 -6.70
CA GLN A 129 15.69 -17.66 -7.01
C GLN A 129 16.65 -16.92 -6.08
N ASP A 130 17.88 -17.39 -6.04
CA ASP A 130 19.00 -16.68 -5.43
C ASP A 130 19.87 -16.13 -6.57
N VAL A 131 19.94 -14.81 -6.69
CA VAL A 131 20.71 -14.10 -7.71
C VAL A 131 22.03 -13.67 -7.09
N GLU A 132 23.10 -14.42 -7.35
CA GLU A 132 24.46 -14.05 -6.90
C GLU A 132 24.61 -13.90 -5.38
N GLY A 133 23.83 -14.65 -4.59
CA GLY A 133 23.79 -14.55 -3.12
C GLY A 133 22.67 -13.64 -2.59
N ASN A 134 21.89 -13.03 -3.48
CA ASN A 134 20.77 -12.14 -3.14
C ASN A 134 19.43 -12.82 -3.43
N PRO A 135 18.61 -13.12 -2.40
CA PRO A 135 17.30 -13.73 -2.61
C PRO A 135 16.38 -12.83 -3.43
N ALA A 136 15.70 -13.42 -4.41
CA ALA A 136 14.77 -12.77 -5.30
C ALA A 136 13.45 -13.54 -5.42
N VAL A 137 12.35 -12.80 -5.55
CA VAL A 137 11.02 -13.34 -5.80
C VAL A 137 10.33 -12.52 -6.88
N THR A 138 9.61 -13.17 -7.78
CA THR A 138 8.76 -12.51 -8.76
C THR A 138 7.30 -12.85 -8.50
N LEU A 139 6.50 -11.81 -8.30
CA LEU A 139 5.07 -11.86 -8.11
C LEU A 139 4.36 -11.54 -9.42
N GLU A 140 3.26 -12.23 -9.70
CA GLU A 140 2.41 -11.99 -10.86
C GLU A 140 0.99 -11.63 -10.42
N LEU A 141 0.45 -10.60 -11.06
CA LEU A 141 -0.97 -10.26 -11.05
C LEU A 141 -1.50 -10.29 -12.48
N LYS A 142 -2.62 -10.98 -12.67
CA LYS A 142 -3.39 -10.98 -13.92
C LYS A 142 -4.79 -10.46 -13.65
N ASP A 143 -5.47 -10.08 -14.72
CA ASP A 143 -6.88 -9.73 -14.62
C ASP A 143 -7.73 -10.92 -14.14
N GLY A 144 -8.81 -10.60 -13.44
CA GLY A 144 -9.82 -11.55 -12.97
C GLY A 144 -11.17 -10.88 -12.83
N PRO A 145 -12.22 -11.58 -12.37
CA PRO A 145 -13.58 -11.04 -12.30
C PRO A 145 -13.66 -9.70 -11.53
N TYR A 146 -12.88 -9.56 -10.45
CA TYR A 146 -12.83 -8.33 -9.65
C TYR A 146 -12.23 -7.15 -10.42
N SER A 147 -11.04 -7.30 -11.02
CA SER A 147 -10.41 -6.21 -11.79
C SER A 147 -11.22 -5.87 -13.03
N ARG A 148 -11.75 -6.87 -13.75
CA ARG A 148 -12.59 -6.71 -14.94
C ARG A 148 -13.86 -5.91 -14.66
N ALA A 149 -14.44 -6.06 -13.47
CA ALA A 149 -15.61 -5.29 -13.06
C ALA A 149 -15.32 -3.79 -12.87
N MET A 150 -14.08 -3.42 -12.51
CA MET A 150 -13.66 -2.03 -12.33
C MET A 150 -13.03 -1.43 -13.58
N TRP A 151 -12.22 -2.22 -14.27
CA TRP A 151 -11.42 -1.85 -15.44
C TRP A 151 -11.32 -3.07 -16.34
N ASP A 152 -12.22 -3.13 -17.32
CA ASP A 152 -12.34 -4.27 -18.23
C ASP A 152 -11.20 -4.28 -19.25
N PHE A 153 -10.01 -4.73 -18.84
CA PHE A 153 -8.86 -4.98 -19.71
C PHE A 153 -8.12 -6.24 -19.27
N SER A 154 -7.55 -6.98 -20.23
CA SER A 154 -6.56 -8.02 -19.95
C SER A 154 -5.21 -7.38 -19.68
N PHE A 155 -4.56 -7.77 -18.59
CA PHE A 155 -3.21 -7.30 -18.30
C PHE A 155 -2.41 -8.37 -17.56
N GLN A 156 -1.09 -8.18 -17.56
CA GLN A 156 -0.18 -8.91 -16.67
C GLN A 156 0.73 -7.88 -16.00
N ALA A 157 0.81 -7.92 -14.68
CA ALA A 157 1.79 -7.16 -13.91
C ALA A 157 2.74 -8.15 -13.23
N MET A 158 4.03 -7.96 -13.46
CA MET A 158 5.12 -8.72 -12.85
C MET A 158 5.87 -7.80 -11.91
N TYR A 159 6.00 -8.19 -10.64
CA TYR A 159 6.72 -7.43 -9.63
C TYR A 159 7.84 -8.27 -9.04
N LYS A 160 9.07 -7.96 -9.44
CA LYS A 160 10.26 -8.63 -8.97
C LYS A 160 10.87 -7.85 -7.82
N ILE A 161 11.26 -8.57 -6.78
CA ILE A 161 11.90 -8.04 -5.57
C ILE A 161 13.22 -8.78 -5.40
N ILE A 162 14.30 -8.04 -5.19
CA ILE A 162 15.63 -8.56 -4.90
C ILE A 162 16.12 -7.90 -3.62
N LEU A 163 16.50 -8.72 -2.64
CA LEU A 163 17.03 -8.25 -1.36
C LEU A 163 18.53 -8.49 -1.30
N ASP A 164 19.26 -7.44 -0.92
CA ASP A 164 20.69 -7.47 -0.63
C ASP A 164 20.91 -7.06 0.84
N ALA A 165 22.11 -7.28 1.38
CA ALA A 165 22.48 -6.91 2.75
C ALA A 165 22.21 -5.43 3.10
N LYS A 166 22.33 -4.52 2.12
CA LYS A 166 22.13 -3.07 2.35
C LYS A 166 21.18 -2.40 1.35
N SER A 167 20.52 -3.18 0.50
CA SER A 167 19.62 -2.61 -0.50
C SER A 167 18.40 -3.48 -0.82
N LEU A 168 17.36 -2.81 -1.32
CA LEU A 168 16.15 -3.42 -1.84
C LEU A 168 15.98 -2.93 -3.28
N SER A 169 15.98 -3.86 -4.23
CA SER A 169 15.68 -3.56 -5.63
C SER A 169 14.31 -4.12 -5.99
N THR A 170 13.52 -3.33 -6.71
CA THR A 170 12.22 -3.76 -7.20
C THR A 170 12.07 -3.39 -8.67
N GLU A 171 11.39 -4.24 -9.43
CA GLU A 171 11.07 -4.02 -10.83
C GLU A 171 9.60 -4.34 -11.05
N LEU A 172 8.86 -3.37 -11.58
CA LEU A 172 7.48 -3.54 -12.00
C LEU A 172 7.42 -3.52 -13.52
N VAL A 173 6.88 -4.60 -14.11
CA VAL A 173 6.58 -4.68 -15.54
C VAL A 173 5.08 -4.85 -15.72
N ILE A 174 4.45 -3.97 -16.48
CA ILE A 174 3.03 -4.06 -16.84
C ILE A 174 2.94 -4.30 -18.34
N THR A 175 2.30 -5.40 -18.71
CA THR A 175 2.10 -5.85 -20.09
C THR A 175 0.63 -5.75 -20.46
N ASN A 176 0.34 -5.15 -21.61
CA ASN A 176 -0.98 -5.22 -22.21
C ASN A 176 -1.17 -6.57 -22.91
N THR A 177 -1.99 -7.44 -22.32
CA THR A 177 -2.35 -8.75 -22.86
C THR A 177 -3.71 -8.75 -23.55
N ASP A 178 -4.34 -7.58 -23.67
CA ASP A 178 -5.60 -7.39 -24.37
C ASP A 178 -5.38 -7.13 -25.86
N ASN A 179 -6.46 -7.17 -26.64
CA ASN A 179 -6.47 -6.80 -28.06
C ASN A 179 -6.74 -5.30 -28.28
N LYS A 180 -7.04 -4.55 -27.22
CA LYS A 180 -7.29 -3.11 -27.22
C LYS A 180 -6.18 -2.35 -26.49
N PRO A 181 -5.82 -1.15 -26.94
CA PRO A 181 -4.91 -0.31 -26.19
C PRO A 181 -5.54 0.11 -24.85
N PHE A 182 -4.72 0.25 -23.83
CA PHE A 182 -5.14 0.83 -22.56
C PHE A 182 -4.13 1.85 -22.06
N SER A 183 -4.56 2.66 -21.11
CA SER A 183 -3.68 3.54 -20.36
C SER A 183 -3.79 3.30 -18.87
N PHE A 184 -2.72 3.64 -18.16
CA PHE A 184 -2.65 3.57 -16.70
C PHE A 184 -1.67 4.59 -16.12
N SER A 185 -1.81 4.86 -14.83
CA SER A 185 -0.83 5.53 -13.96
C SER A 185 -0.53 4.59 -12.81
N THR A 186 0.68 4.64 -12.24
CA THR A 186 1.11 3.71 -11.18
C THR A 186 2.06 4.38 -10.18
N ALA A 187 2.25 3.77 -9.00
CA ALA A 187 3.18 4.23 -7.97
C ALA A 187 3.75 3.05 -7.16
N LEU A 188 4.81 3.33 -6.39
CA LEU A 188 5.30 2.54 -5.28
C LEU A 188 5.17 3.40 -4.03
N HIS A 189 4.14 3.11 -3.24
CA HIS A 189 3.81 3.90 -2.07
C HIS A 189 4.67 3.51 -0.86
N THR A 190 5.97 3.79 -0.93
CA THR A 190 6.95 3.32 0.06
C THR A 190 6.87 4.12 1.36
N TYR A 191 6.68 3.39 2.46
CA TYR A 191 6.73 3.93 3.83
C TYR A 191 8.12 3.72 4.42
N PHE A 192 8.78 4.80 4.80
CA PHE A 192 10.07 4.74 5.49
C PHE A 192 9.86 4.95 6.99
N SER A 193 10.43 4.05 7.80
CA SER A 193 10.58 4.26 9.24
C SER A 193 11.45 5.50 9.46
N ALA A 194 10.92 6.50 10.15
CA ALA A 194 11.56 7.80 10.27
C ALA A 194 11.11 8.54 11.54
N SER A 195 11.95 9.44 12.04
CA SER A 195 11.53 10.47 12.99
C SER A 195 11.10 11.69 12.18
N VAL A 196 9.80 11.97 12.10
CA VAL A 196 9.25 13.03 11.23
C VAL A 196 9.91 14.40 11.47
N SER A 197 10.30 14.70 12.71
CA SER A 197 10.97 15.96 13.07
C SER A 197 12.41 16.07 12.57
N GLY A 198 13.07 14.94 12.31
CA GLY A 198 14.42 14.88 11.74
C GLY A 198 14.43 14.50 10.27
N ALA A 199 13.31 14.01 9.73
CA ALA A 199 13.24 13.49 8.38
C ALA A 199 13.33 14.61 7.33
N SER A 200 14.09 14.37 6.27
CA SER A 200 14.22 15.31 5.16
C SER A 200 14.56 14.63 3.84
N VAL A 201 14.14 15.25 2.73
CA VAL A 201 14.38 14.74 1.36
C VAL A 201 15.15 15.78 0.56
N LYS A 202 16.20 15.34 -0.14
CA LYS A 202 16.99 16.15 -1.10
C LYS A 202 16.80 15.64 -2.52
N GLY A 203 17.05 16.53 -3.48
CA GLY A 203 16.97 16.23 -4.92
C GLY A 203 15.70 16.74 -5.59
N LEU A 204 14.82 17.44 -4.88
CA LEU A 204 13.53 17.91 -5.41
C LEU A 204 13.53 19.38 -5.85
N LYS A 205 14.63 20.12 -5.66
CA LYS A 205 14.71 21.54 -6.03
C LYS A 205 14.52 21.73 -7.53
N GLY A 206 13.66 22.69 -7.90
CA GLY A 206 13.30 22.99 -9.28
C GLY A 206 12.23 22.08 -9.87
N CYS A 207 11.75 21.06 -9.12
CA CYS A 207 10.62 20.26 -9.57
C CYS A 207 9.33 21.09 -9.54
N LYS A 208 8.50 20.91 -10.57
CA LYS A 208 7.11 21.38 -10.52
C LYS A 208 6.36 20.56 -9.47
N THR A 209 5.52 21.25 -8.69
CA THR A 209 4.78 20.64 -7.58
C THR A 209 3.29 20.72 -7.81
N LEU A 210 2.57 19.69 -7.34
CA LEU A 210 1.12 19.69 -7.15
C LEU A 210 0.86 19.40 -5.67
N ASN A 211 0.68 20.45 -4.87
CA ASN A 211 0.37 20.32 -3.45
C ASN A 211 -1.13 20.08 -3.26
N LYS A 212 -1.49 18.94 -2.68
CA LYS A 212 -2.88 18.53 -2.45
C LYS A 212 -3.50 19.15 -1.19
N ASP A 213 -2.73 19.86 -0.38
CA ASP A 213 -3.25 20.69 0.70
C ASP A 213 -3.52 22.12 0.18
N PRO A 214 -4.69 22.72 0.45
CA PRO A 214 -5.78 22.24 1.32
C PRO A 214 -6.85 21.37 0.63
N ASP A 215 -6.84 21.26 -0.69
CA ASP A 215 -7.85 20.51 -1.45
C ASP A 215 -7.21 19.56 -2.48
N PRO A 216 -7.30 18.23 -2.28
CA PRO A 216 -6.73 17.26 -3.20
C PRO A 216 -7.42 17.22 -4.56
N LYS A 217 -8.62 17.82 -4.68
CA LYS A 217 -9.33 17.93 -5.96
C LYS A 217 -8.84 19.10 -6.81
N ASN A 218 -8.23 20.10 -6.18
CA ASN A 218 -7.67 21.27 -6.84
C ASN A 218 -6.26 21.53 -6.30
N PRO A 219 -5.28 20.67 -6.63
CA PRO A 219 -3.92 20.83 -6.14
C PRO A 219 -3.34 22.17 -6.53
N LEU A 220 -2.62 22.80 -5.61
CA LEU A 220 -1.89 24.03 -5.86
C LEU A 220 -0.63 23.72 -6.68
N GLU A 221 -0.54 24.33 -7.86
CA GLU A 221 0.66 24.26 -8.70
C GLU A 221 1.76 25.18 -8.15
N GLY A 222 3.00 24.72 -8.22
CA GLY A 222 4.16 25.52 -7.81
C GLY A 222 5.48 24.93 -8.28
N GLU A 223 6.57 25.40 -7.68
CA GLU A 223 7.94 24.93 -7.89
C GLU A 223 8.63 24.78 -6.53
N GLU A 224 9.42 23.73 -6.35
CA GLU A 224 10.16 23.50 -5.11
C GLU A 224 11.46 24.30 -5.11
N GLU A 225 11.50 25.38 -4.33
CA GLU A 225 12.67 26.25 -4.23
C GLU A 225 13.72 25.76 -3.20
N ARG A 226 13.34 24.84 -2.31
CA ARG A 226 14.19 24.42 -1.19
C ARG A 226 15.18 23.33 -1.65
N ASP A 227 16.43 23.44 -1.23
CA ASP A 227 17.44 22.39 -1.40
C ASP A 227 17.12 21.13 -0.57
N VAL A 228 16.35 21.29 0.50
CA VAL A 228 15.97 20.25 1.45
C VAL A 228 14.48 20.41 1.80
N VAL A 229 13.69 19.38 1.56
CA VAL A 229 12.27 19.32 1.92
C VAL A 229 12.12 18.62 3.27
N THR A 230 11.28 19.17 4.15
CA THR A 230 11.00 18.63 5.50
C THR A 230 9.50 18.42 5.69
N PHE A 231 9.10 17.83 6.81
CA PHE A 231 7.71 17.49 7.13
C PHE A 231 7.19 18.28 8.34
N PRO A 232 6.95 19.61 8.22
CA PRO A 232 6.57 20.46 9.36
C PRO A 232 5.11 20.30 9.82
N GLY A 233 4.31 19.53 9.08
CA GLY A 233 2.87 19.38 9.27
C GLY A 233 2.31 18.34 8.32
N PHE A 234 1.03 18.51 7.92
CA PHE A 234 0.45 17.70 6.85
C PHE A 234 1.20 17.96 5.54
N VAL A 235 1.62 16.89 4.87
CA VAL A 235 2.29 16.95 3.57
C VAL A 235 1.58 15.94 2.67
N ASP A 236 1.16 16.38 1.50
CA ASP A 236 0.68 15.54 0.39
C ASP A 236 1.00 16.28 -0.91
N CYS A 237 2.22 16.08 -1.42
CA CYS A 237 2.73 16.86 -2.54
C CYS A 237 3.34 15.94 -3.59
N VAL A 238 2.89 16.11 -4.83
CA VAL A 238 3.49 15.45 -6.00
C VAL A 238 4.57 16.36 -6.56
N TYR A 239 5.71 15.78 -6.91
CA TYR A 239 6.82 16.40 -7.59
C TYR A 239 6.90 15.78 -8.99
N LEU A 240 6.56 16.56 -10.01
CA LEU A 240 6.49 16.11 -11.40
C LEU A 240 7.88 16.13 -12.03
N GLU A 241 8.15 15.18 -12.91
CA GLU A 241 9.44 15.05 -13.61
C GLU A 241 10.62 15.05 -12.61
N ALA A 242 10.44 14.37 -11.48
CA ALA A 242 11.42 14.29 -10.41
C ALA A 242 12.71 13.60 -10.88
N PRO A 243 13.89 13.99 -10.38
CA PRO A 243 15.13 13.30 -10.69
C PRO A 243 15.09 11.81 -10.37
N SER A 244 15.89 11.04 -11.09
CA SER A 244 15.99 9.59 -10.91
C SER A 244 16.63 9.18 -9.58
N GLU A 245 17.16 10.13 -8.80
CA GLU A 245 17.79 9.90 -7.50
C GLU A 245 17.29 10.93 -6.48
N LEU A 246 16.81 10.45 -5.34
CA LEU A 246 16.49 11.24 -4.15
C LEU A 246 17.28 10.72 -2.95
N LEU A 247 17.57 11.59 -2.00
CA LEU A 247 18.21 11.22 -0.74
C LEU A 247 17.27 11.53 0.43
N LEU A 248 16.86 10.50 1.15
CA LEU A 248 16.08 10.60 2.38
C LEU A 248 17.02 10.48 3.59
N ASP A 249 17.04 11.49 4.45
CA ASP A 249 17.49 11.34 5.83
C ASP A 249 16.27 10.97 6.67
N ASN A 250 16.28 9.81 7.32
CA ASN A 250 15.12 9.35 8.09
C ASN A 250 15.03 10.00 9.47
N GLY A 251 15.99 10.83 9.88
CA GLY A 251 16.02 11.45 11.20
C GLY A 251 16.29 10.48 12.35
N LEU A 252 16.63 9.22 12.06
CA LEU A 252 17.01 8.17 13.02
C LEU A 252 18.49 7.80 12.92
N GLY A 253 19.22 8.39 11.97
CA GLY A 253 20.65 8.16 11.74
C GLY A 253 20.96 7.53 10.38
N ASP A 254 19.95 7.02 9.67
CA ASP A 254 20.14 6.42 8.36
C ASP A 254 19.90 7.43 7.23
N LYS A 255 20.73 7.31 6.19
CA LYS A 255 20.54 8.00 4.93
C LYS A 255 20.24 6.98 3.86
N ILE A 256 19.09 7.15 3.21
CA ILE A 256 18.55 6.23 2.24
C ILE A 256 18.61 6.89 0.87
N THR A 257 19.37 6.28 -0.04
CA THR A 257 19.39 6.67 -1.44
C THR A 257 18.25 5.94 -2.15
N ILE A 258 17.41 6.70 -2.85
CA ILE A 258 16.26 6.22 -3.60
C ILE A 258 16.54 6.49 -5.08
N GLN A 259 17.01 5.46 -5.78
CA GLN A 259 17.28 5.52 -7.21
C GLN A 259 16.19 4.81 -8.00
N ASN A 260 15.94 5.26 -9.22
CA ASN A 260 14.88 4.68 -10.03
C ASN A 260 15.12 4.81 -11.54
N THR A 261 14.44 3.98 -12.33
CA THR A 261 14.29 4.15 -13.78
C THR A 261 12.81 4.13 -14.13
N SER A 262 12.38 5.02 -15.03
CA SER A 262 11.01 5.17 -15.55
C SER A 262 9.95 5.67 -14.54
N TRP A 263 10.26 5.81 -13.25
CA TRP A 263 9.40 6.52 -12.30
C TRP A 263 9.65 8.01 -12.42
N THR A 264 8.79 8.69 -13.17
CA THR A 264 9.03 10.10 -13.55
C THR A 264 8.55 11.11 -12.51
N ASP A 265 7.82 10.69 -11.50
CA ASP A 265 7.26 11.57 -10.48
C ASP A 265 7.64 11.05 -9.09
N ALA A 266 7.62 11.93 -8.10
CA ALA A 266 7.76 11.57 -6.69
C ALA A 266 6.58 12.09 -5.88
N VAL A 267 6.20 11.39 -4.81
CA VAL A 267 5.20 11.91 -3.85
C VAL A 267 5.81 11.92 -2.47
N LEU A 268 5.71 13.06 -1.80
CA LEU A 268 5.99 13.15 -0.38
C LEU A 268 4.67 13.20 0.39
N TRP A 269 4.57 12.35 1.41
CA TRP A 269 3.36 12.29 2.23
C TRP A 269 3.67 12.07 3.71
N ASN A 270 2.99 12.85 4.56
CA ASN A 270 2.84 12.61 5.98
C ASN A 270 1.45 13.10 6.43
N PRO A 271 0.64 12.26 7.09
CA PRO A 271 -0.74 12.59 7.46
C PRO A 271 -0.86 13.54 8.65
N PHE A 272 0.24 13.78 9.36
CA PHE A 272 0.28 14.57 10.59
C PHE A 272 -0.82 14.17 11.58
N LEU A 273 -1.48 15.14 12.22
CA LEU A 273 -2.53 14.90 13.20
C LEU A 273 -3.75 14.15 12.66
N GLN A 274 -3.90 13.98 11.33
CA GLN A 274 -4.93 13.10 10.80
C GLN A 274 -4.67 11.62 11.11
N MET A 275 -3.44 11.27 11.52
CA MET A 275 -3.05 9.97 12.10
C MET A 275 -2.17 10.17 13.33
N GLU A 276 -2.72 10.82 14.35
CA GLU A 276 -2.01 11.20 15.59
C GLU A 276 -1.24 10.05 16.25
N ALA A 277 -1.73 8.81 16.12
CA ALA A 277 -1.14 7.63 16.76
C ALA A 277 0.24 7.23 16.21
N CYS A 278 0.59 7.59 14.98
CA CYS A 278 1.80 7.06 14.33
C CYS A 278 2.48 8.00 13.33
N TYR A 279 1.93 9.20 13.05
CA TYR A 279 2.51 10.12 12.06
C TYR A 279 3.95 10.53 12.35
N LYS A 280 4.41 10.37 13.60
CA LYS A 280 5.77 10.72 14.03
C LYS A 280 6.82 9.73 13.59
N ASP A 281 6.41 8.51 13.26
CA ASP A 281 7.28 7.34 13.13
C ASP A 281 7.53 6.94 11.66
N PHE A 282 6.98 7.70 10.70
CA PHE A 282 7.19 7.43 9.29
C PHE A 282 7.07 8.67 8.39
N VAL A 283 7.65 8.56 7.21
CA VAL A 283 7.38 9.44 6.06
C VAL A 283 7.22 8.58 4.81
N CYS A 284 6.44 9.06 3.85
CA CYS A 284 6.35 8.44 2.54
C CYS A 284 7.18 9.24 1.54
N VAL A 285 8.01 8.50 0.79
CA VAL A 285 8.75 8.99 -0.36
C VAL A 285 8.49 7.99 -1.48
N GLU A 286 7.57 8.33 -2.35
CA GLU A 286 7.00 7.40 -3.32
C GLU A 286 7.62 7.63 -4.68
N ASN A 287 7.98 6.56 -5.38
CA ASN A 287 8.23 6.63 -6.81
C ASN A 287 6.90 6.49 -7.55
N ALA A 288 6.59 7.42 -8.44
CA ALA A 288 5.30 7.48 -9.11
C ALA A 288 5.42 7.73 -10.62
N LYS A 289 4.38 7.32 -11.32
CA LYS A 289 4.08 7.66 -12.71
C LYS A 289 2.63 8.12 -12.74
N ILE A 290 2.42 9.39 -12.40
CA ILE A 290 1.09 10.00 -12.29
C ILE A 290 0.52 10.28 -13.69
N GLY A 291 1.39 10.72 -14.61
CA GLY A 291 1.04 10.84 -16.01
C GLY A 291 0.66 9.50 -16.64
N LYS A 292 -0.25 9.52 -17.61
CA LYS A 292 -0.72 8.30 -18.29
C LYS A 292 0.41 7.64 -19.08
N VAL A 293 0.62 6.36 -18.83
CA VAL A 293 1.32 5.44 -19.71
C VAL A 293 0.29 4.83 -20.65
N GLU A 294 0.56 4.85 -21.95
CA GLU A 294 -0.29 4.20 -22.96
C GLU A 294 0.41 2.94 -23.49
N LEU A 295 -0.30 1.82 -23.52
CA LEU A 295 0.19 0.55 -24.06
C LEU A 295 -0.77 0.03 -25.13
N GLY A 296 -0.24 -0.17 -26.34
CA GLY A 296 -0.90 -0.98 -27.36
C GLY A 296 -0.84 -2.48 -27.04
N PRO A 297 -1.57 -3.33 -27.79
CA PRO A 297 -1.54 -4.78 -27.61
C PRO A 297 -0.11 -5.35 -27.60
N ASN A 298 0.19 -6.21 -26.63
CA ASN A 298 1.50 -6.84 -26.39
C ASN A 298 2.65 -5.89 -26.02
N GLN A 299 2.39 -4.59 -25.84
CA GLN A 299 3.41 -3.67 -25.33
C GLN A 299 3.55 -3.80 -23.82
N SER A 300 4.75 -3.47 -23.32
CA SER A 300 5.06 -3.47 -21.89
C SER A 300 5.68 -2.14 -21.47
N TRP A 301 5.43 -1.77 -20.23
CA TRP A 301 6.14 -0.69 -19.54
C TRP A 301 6.84 -1.27 -18.31
N ALA A 302 8.09 -0.87 -18.10
CA ALA A 302 8.91 -1.34 -17.00
C ALA A 302 9.49 -0.16 -16.21
N ALA A 303 9.54 -0.31 -14.89
CA ALA A 303 10.17 0.66 -14.00
C ALA A 303 10.85 -0.04 -12.82
N THR A 304 11.99 0.50 -12.42
CA THR A 304 12.83 -0.07 -11.35
C THR A 304 13.01 0.94 -10.23
N GLN A 305 13.04 0.47 -8.99
CA GLN A 305 13.42 1.23 -7.81
C GLN A 305 14.56 0.49 -7.12
N HIS A 306 15.59 1.23 -6.71
CA HIS A 306 16.70 0.74 -5.92
C HIS A 306 16.83 1.61 -4.67
N LEU A 307 16.60 1.00 -3.51
CA LEU A 307 16.74 1.63 -2.20
C LEU A 307 18.03 1.11 -1.57
N SER A 308 18.91 2.00 -1.10
CA SER A 308 20.12 1.60 -0.38
C SER A 308 20.33 2.44 0.88
N VAL A 309 20.83 1.81 1.94
CA VAL A 309 21.15 2.47 3.21
C VAL A 309 22.67 2.66 3.31
N GLY A 310 23.10 3.90 3.57
CA GLY A 310 24.51 4.28 3.77
C GLY A 310 25.14 3.71 5.04
#